data_AF-A0A257NFW4-F1
#
_entry.id   AF-A0A257NFW4-F1
#
_cell.length_a   1.000
_cell.length_b   1.000
_cell.length_c   1.000
_cell.angle_alpha   90.00
_cell.angle_beta   90.00
_cell.angle_gamma   90.00
#
_symmetry.space_group_name_H-M   'P 1'
#
loop_
_entity.id
_entity.type
_entity.pdbx_description
1 polymer ?
#
loop_
_entity_poly.entity_id
_entity_poly.type
_entity_poly.pdbx_seq_one_letter_code
_entity_poly.pdbx_strand_id
1 'polypeptide(L)' 'MSNVFEFVAESRGQSGKVAARSVRRQGNVPAVIYGGHSEPQMLKISDITSGFSSGKYV' A
#
# COMPACT_ATOMS: atom_id res chain seq x y z
N MET A 1 -11.46 21.92 -3.66
CA MET A 1 -11.11 21.27 -2.38
C MET A 1 -10.29 20.03 -2.66
N SER A 2 -9.08 19.94 -2.11
CA SER A 2 -8.20 18.77 -2.21
C SER A 2 -8.44 17.85 -1.01
N ASN A 3 -8.85 16.61 -1.25
CA ASN A 3 -8.86 15.59 -0.21
C ASN A 3 -7.45 15.01 -0.09
N VAL A 4 -6.83 15.19 1.06
CA VAL A 4 -5.54 14.58 1.41
C VAL A 4 -5.84 13.29 2.16
N PHE A 5 -5.26 12.18 1.70
CA PHE A 5 -5.32 10.88 2.37
C PHE A 5 -3.91 10.51 2.80
N GLU A 6 -3.74 10.22 4.08
CA GLU A 6 -2.47 9.80 4.66
C GLU A 6 -2.52 8.30 4.95
N PHE A 7 -1.43 7.61 4.59
CA PHE A 7 -1.28 6.18 4.83
C PHE A 7 0.06 5.91 5.49
N VAL A 8 0.07 5.01 6.48
CA VAL A 8 1.30 4.51 7.07
C VAL A 8 1.87 3.43 6.16
N ALA A 9 3.07 3.66 5.64
CA ALA A 9 3.75 2.76 4.71
C ALA A 9 5.17 2.42 5.18
N GLU A 10 5.55 1.16 4.99
CA GLU A 10 6.90 0.67 5.28
C GLU A 10 7.48 -0.03 4.04
N SER A 11 8.77 0.14 3.80
CA SER A 11 9.48 -0.59 2.73
C SER A 11 9.45 -2.09 2.99
N ARG A 12 9.27 -2.89 1.94
CA ARG A 12 9.38 -4.35 2.01
C ARG A 12 10.48 -4.87 1.08
N GLY A 13 11.39 -5.68 1.62
CA GLY A 13 12.53 -6.21 0.87
C GLY A 13 12.23 -7.41 -0.03
N GLN A 14 11.20 -8.21 0.28
CA GLN A 14 10.88 -9.42 -0.51
C GLN A 14 9.75 -9.18 -1.52
N SER A 15 10.00 -9.54 -2.77
CA SER A 15 9.03 -9.51 -3.89
C SER A 15 8.33 -10.87 -4.07
N GLY A 16 7.35 -10.92 -4.98
CA GLY A 16 6.71 -12.17 -5.40
C GLY A 16 5.48 -12.60 -4.59
N LYS A 17 4.86 -13.69 -5.08
CA LYS A 17 3.56 -14.21 -4.59
C LYS A 17 3.59 -14.58 -3.12
N VAL A 18 4.64 -15.25 -2.66
CA VAL A 18 4.75 -15.75 -1.28
C VAL A 18 4.91 -14.59 -0.30
N ALA A 19 5.79 -13.64 -0.62
CA ALA A 19 5.98 -12.43 0.19
C ALA A 19 4.67 -11.62 0.28
N ALA A 20 4.01 -11.38 -0.85
CA ALA A 20 2.74 -10.67 -0.87
C ALA A 20 1.62 -11.42 -0.12
N ARG A 21 1.64 -12.76 -0.11
CA ARG A 21 0.70 -13.57 0.69
C ARG A 21 0.99 -13.43 2.18
N SER A 22 2.25 -13.38 2.58
CA SER A 22 2.65 -13.13 3.97
C SER A 22 2.16 -11.77 4.46
N VAL A 23 2.38 -10.71 3.68
CA VAL A 23 1.92 -9.34 4.01
C VAL A 23 0.41 -9.31 4.27
N ARG A 24 -0.39 -9.95 3.41
CA ARG A 24 -1.85 -10.05 3.60
C ARG A 24 -2.25 -10.83 4.86
N ARG A 25 -1.55 -11.92 5.17
CA ARG A 25 -1.81 -12.71 6.39
C ARG A 25 -1.49 -11.95 7.67
N GLN A 26 -0.61 -10.95 7.60
CA GLN A 26 -0.29 -10.04 8.69
C GLN A 26 -1.30 -8.88 8.81
N GLY A 27 -2.38 -8.87 8.01
CA GLY A 27 -3.37 -7.80 8.01
C GLY A 27 -2.96 -6.55 7.23
N ASN A 28 -1.83 -6.59 6.52
CA ASN A 28 -1.31 -5.45 5.75
C ASN A 28 -1.61 -5.59 4.25
N VAL A 29 -1.55 -4.47 3.54
CA VAL A 29 -1.76 -4.44 2.07
C VAL A 29 -0.41 -4.29 1.36
N PRO A 30 0.01 -5.24 0.50
CA PRO A 30 1.19 -5.05 -0.32
C PRO A 30 0.93 -4.03 -1.43
N ALA A 31 1.84 -3.06 -1.58
CA ALA A 31 1.74 -1.97 -2.56
C ALA A 31 3.08 -1.76 -3.31
N VAL A 32 3.02 -0.95 -4.37
CA VAL A 32 4.18 -0.48 -5.14
C VAL A 32 3.95 1.00 -5.44
N ILE A 33 4.95 1.84 -5.16
CA ILE A 33 5.00 3.24 -5.60
C ILE A 33 5.98 3.36 -6.76
N TYR A 34 5.62 4.14 -7.77
CA TYR A 34 6.42 4.35 -8.98
C TYR A 34 6.18 5.77 -9.52
N GLY A 35 7.08 6.24 -10.39
CA GLY A 35 7.02 7.56 -11.01
C GLY A 35 8.24 8.41 -10.72
N GLY A 36 8.25 9.66 -11.19
CA GLY A 36 9.35 10.59 -10.94
C GLY A 36 10.71 10.13 -11.48
N HIS A 37 10.73 9.31 -12.53
CA HIS A 37 11.95 8.72 -13.12
C HIS A 37 12.79 7.91 -12.10
N SER A 38 12.15 7.46 -11.02
CA SER A 38 12.78 6.69 -9.95
C SER A 38 12.40 5.22 -10.04
N GLU A 39 13.26 4.37 -9.49
CA GLU A 39 13.01 2.93 -9.41
C GLU A 39 11.75 2.65 -8.58
N PRO A 40 10.87 1.72 -9.02
CA PRO A 40 9.68 1.34 -8.27
C PRO A 40 10.05 0.81 -6.87
N GLN A 41 9.34 1.28 -5.85
CA GLN A 41 9.56 0.83 -4.48
C GLN A 41 8.39 -0.02 -4.00
N MET A 42 8.73 -1.16 -3.42
CA MET A 42 7.76 -2.05 -2.82
C MET A 42 7.47 -1.64 -1.38
N LEU A 43 6.19 -1.53 -1.06
CA LEU A 43 5.71 -1.11 0.25
C LEU A 43 4.74 -2.14 0.83
N LYS A 44 4.58 -2.13 2.16
CA LYS A 44 3.39 -2.61 2.84
C LYS A 44 2.69 -1.42 3.48
N ILE A 45 1.36 -1.41 3.43
CA ILE A 45 0.52 -0.36 4.00
C ILE A 45 -0.29 -0.98 5.14
N SER A 46 -0.28 -0.33 6.30
CA SER A 46 -1.15 -0.64 7.42
C SER A 46 -2.39 0.27 7.38
N ASP A 47 -3.52 -0.26 7.84
CA ASP A 47 -4.78 0.48 7.98
C ASP A 47 -5.26 1.24 6.72
N ILE A 48 -5.51 0.50 5.63
CA ILE A 48 -6.06 1.08 4.40
C ILE A 48 -7.53 1.53 4.54
N THR A 49 -8.25 1.00 5.54
CA THR A 49 -9.71 1.09 5.64
C THR A 49 -10.18 2.52 5.91
N SER A 50 -9.42 3.28 6.68
CA SER A 50 -9.71 4.68 7.02
C SER A 50 -9.72 5.60 5.79
N GLY A 51 -8.83 5.38 4.82
CA GLY A 51 -8.78 6.15 3.58
C GLY A 51 -9.86 5.79 2.54
N PHE A 52 -10.30 4.52 2.52
CA PHE A 52 -11.23 4.01 1.50
C PHE A 52 -12.71 4.00 1.91
N SER A 53 -13.04 4.22 3.20
CA SER A 53 -14.41 4.24 3.74
C SER A 53 -15.32 5.34 3.15
N SER A 54 -14.82 6.23 2.28
CA SER A 54 -15.61 7.31 1.68
C SER A 54 -16.59 6.87 0.59
N GLY A 55 -16.79 5.55 0.37
CA GLY A 55 -17.87 5.01 -0.47
C GLY A 55 -17.82 5.43 -1.95
N LYS A 56 -16.71 6.02 -2.42
CA LYS A 56 -16.55 6.55 -3.77
C LYS A 56 -15.84 5.62 -4.75
N TYR A 57 -15.60 4.37 -4.34
CA TYR A 57 -14.88 3.38 -5.13
C TYR A 57 -15.58 2.02 -5.11
N VAL A 58 -16.88 2.00 -5.43
CA VAL A 58 -17.60 0.87 -6.05
C VAL A 58 -18.60 1.47 -7.03
#